data_AF-A0A1B6FJ22-F1
#
_entry.id   AF-A0A1B6FJ22-F1
#
_cell.length_a   1.000
_cell.length_b   1.000
_cell.length_c   1.000
_cell.angle_alpha   90.00
_cell.angle_beta   90.00
_cell.angle_gamma   90.00
#
_symmetry.space_group_name_H-M   'P 1'
#
loop_
_entity.id
_entity.type
_entity.pdbx_description
1 polymer ?
#
loop_
_entity_poly.entity_id
_entity_poly.type
_entity_poly.pdbx_seq_one_letter_code
_entity_poly.pdbx_strand_id
1 'polypeptide(L)'
;MLSSRNIFLLIRPICESFVKQTHYKIPPGINWSKRVSTMSDSEEKKAELKKRLTPLQYHVTQEKGTERAFTGKYNKCSEAGTYSCIVCDQPLFSSQTKFESSCGWPAFNNVLDQGKVKLTKDTSNVGANLLLLIANPGMIRTEVTCSQCNAHLGHVFGDGPPPSRKRFCINSASLQFHPVAENGDST
;
A
#
# COMPACT_ATOMS: atom_id res chain seq x y z
N MET A 1 29.64 -23.60 43.16
CA MET A 1 28.53 -23.25 42.26
C MET A 1 28.98 -22.08 41.39
N LEU A 2 29.59 -22.35 40.23
CA LEU A 2 30.10 -21.35 39.29
C LEU A 2 28.96 -20.98 38.32
N SER A 3 28.50 -19.73 38.27
CA SER A 3 29.09 -18.50 37.72
C SER A 3 28.79 -18.31 36.23
N SER A 4 27.99 -17.28 35.97
CA SER A 4 27.62 -16.70 34.68
C SER A 4 28.83 -16.38 33.81
N ARG A 5 29.03 -17.14 32.73
CA ARG A 5 29.80 -16.86 31.50
C ARG A 5 29.92 -18.18 30.73
N ASN A 6 28.96 -18.51 29.86
CA ASN A 6 29.06 -19.48 28.74
C ASN A 6 27.69 -19.82 28.10
N ILE A 7 26.94 -18.81 27.65
CA ILE A 7 25.70 -19.01 26.83
C ILE A 7 25.84 -18.38 25.42
N PHE A 8 27.07 -18.06 25.02
CA PHE A 8 27.43 -17.77 23.64
C PHE A 8 28.47 -18.81 23.25
N LEU A 9 28.07 -19.95 22.66
CA LEU A 9 28.93 -20.83 21.83
C LEU A 9 28.31 -22.16 21.33
N LEU A 10 27.00 -22.42 21.41
CA LEU A 10 26.47 -23.75 21.02
C LEU A 10 25.20 -23.76 20.13
N ILE A 11 24.99 -22.76 19.26
CA ILE A 11 23.98 -22.88 18.19
C ILE A 11 24.53 -22.35 16.85
N ARG A 12 25.61 -22.97 16.39
CA ARG A 12 26.13 -23.02 15.02
C ARG A 12 27.04 -24.25 15.03
N PRO A 13 26.65 -25.42 14.48
CA PRO A 13 26.05 -25.60 13.15
C PRO A 13 24.97 -26.72 13.11
N ILE A 14 23.72 -26.39 12.80
CA ILE A 14 22.73 -27.38 12.33
C ILE A 14 22.23 -26.92 10.96
N CYS A 15 23.15 -26.80 10.01
CA CYS A 15 22.83 -26.55 8.62
C CYS A 15 23.94 -27.18 7.78
N GLU A 16 24.02 -28.52 7.81
CA GLU A 16 24.79 -29.28 6.80
C GLU A 16 24.47 -30.79 6.78
N SER A 17 23.83 -31.35 7.81
CA SER A 17 23.62 -32.82 7.88
C SER A 17 22.24 -33.35 7.47
N PHE A 18 21.32 -32.53 6.94
CA PHE A 18 20.01 -33.02 6.46
C PHE A 18 19.88 -33.01 4.93
N VAL A 19 20.94 -33.47 4.23
CA VAL A 19 20.91 -33.67 2.76
C VAL A 19 21.11 -35.15 2.38
N LYS A 20 21.18 -36.09 3.34
CA LYS A 20 21.33 -37.52 3.02
C LYS A 20 20.24 -38.37 3.68
N GLN A 21 19.04 -38.39 3.09
CA GLN A 21 18.15 -39.58 3.01
C GLN A 21 16.74 -39.22 2.50
N THR A 22 16.64 -38.79 1.24
CA THR A 22 15.47 -39.11 0.42
C THR A 22 15.96 -39.21 -1.02
N HIS A 23 15.89 -40.39 -1.64
CA HIS A 23 16.10 -40.57 -3.08
C HIS A 23 14.95 -39.98 -3.89
N TYR A 24 14.64 -38.69 -3.68
CA TYR A 24 13.73 -37.95 -4.53
C TYR A 24 14.54 -37.38 -5.68
N LYS A 25 14.35 -37.94 -6.89
CA LYS A 25 14.98 -37.40 -8.11
C LYS A 25 14.48 -35.97 -8.30
N ILE A 26 15.39 -35.01 -8.21
CA ILE A 26 15.15 -33.60 -8.50
C ILE A 26 14.70 -33.52 -9.97
N PRO A 27 13.52 -32.99 -10.29
CA PRO A 27 13.12 -32.78 -11.68
C PRO A 27 14.09 -31.77 -12.33
N PRO A 28 14.63 -32.06 -13.52
CA PRO A 28 15.54 -31.14 -14.20
C PRO A 28 14.79 -29.84 -14.53
N GLY A 29 15.31 -28.70 -14.04
CA GLY A 29 14.80 -27.37 -14.39
C GLY A 29 14.53 -26.40 -13.22
N ILE A 30 14.66 -26.84 -11.96
CA ILE A 30 14.44 -25.94 -10.81
C ILE A 30 15.77 -25.34 -10.35
N ASN A 31 16.00 -24.07 -10.72
CA ASN A 31 17.13 -23.29 -10.20
C ASN A 31 16.77 -22.70 -8.83
N TRP A 32 17.27 -23.35 -7.77
CA TRP A 32 17.01 -22.96 -6.38
C TRP A 32 17.74 -21.68 -5.94
N SER A 33 18.90 -21.34 -6.53
CA SER A 33 19.66 -20.15 -6.11
C SER A 33 18.92 -18.86 -6.44
N LYS A 34 18.20 -18.83 -7.57
CA LYS A 34 17.36 -17.70 -7.98
C LYS A 34 16.13 -17.50 -7.08
N ARG A 35 15.63 -18.58 -6.45
CA ARG A 35 14.45 -18.53 -5.55
C ARG A 35 14.83 -18.04 -4.15
N VAL A 36 16.01 -18.43 -3.65
CA VAL A 36 16.51 -18.00 -2.34
C VAL A 36 16.81 -16.49 -2.32
N SER A 37 17.42 -15.94 -3.38
CA SER A 37 17.68 -14.49 -3.47
C SER A 37 16.40 -13.65 -3.50
N THR A 38 15.38 -14.08 -4.24
CA THR A 38 14.11 -13.32 -4.32
C THR A 38 13.35 -13.24 -2.99
N MET A 39 13.53 -14.22 -2.09
CA MET A 39 12.89 -14.21 -0.77
C MET A 39 13.61 -13.27 0.19
N SER A 40 14.95 -13.27 0.22
CA SER A 40 15.73 -12.35 1.05
C SER A 40 15.44 -10.89 0.69
N ASP A 41 15.42 -10.57 -0.62
CA ASP A 41 15.20 -9.21 -1.11
C ASP A 41 13.79 -8.69 -0.71
N SER A 42 12.81 -9.59 -0.65
CA SER A 42 11.44 -9.26 -0.25
C SER A 42 11.30 -8.96 1.25
N GLU A 43 11.98 -9.73 2.11
CA GLU A 43 11.94 -9.53 3.56
C GLU A 43 12.77 -8.31 3.98
N GLU A 44 13.89 -8.04 3.33
CA GLU A 44 14.67 -6.81 3.54
C GLU A 44 13.83 -5.56 3.18
N LYS A 45 13.19 -5.56 2.01
CA LYS A 45 12.30 -4.47 1.60
C LYS A 45 11.14 -4.27 2.57
N LYS A 46 10.55 -5.36 3.06
CA LYS A 46 9.49 -5.32 4.07
C LYS A 46 9.99 -4.71 5.38
N ALA A 47 11.17 -5.12 5.84
CA ALA A 47 11.79 -4.58 7.04
C ALA A 47 12.12 -3.09 6.90
N GLU A 48 12.60 -2.65 5.74
CA GLU A 48 12.85 -1.24 5.43
C GLU A 48 11.55 -0.42 5.49
N LEU A 49 10.48 -0.90 4.84
CA LEU A 49 9.19 -0.22 4.87
C LEU A 49 8.61 -0.13 6.28
N LYS A 50 8.74 -1.18 7.10
CA LYS A 50 8.32 -1.16 8.51
C LYS A 50 9.13 -0.20 9.39
N LYS A 51 10.37 0.10 9.03
CA LYS A 51 11.20 1.10 9.73
C LYS A 51 10.82 2.53 9.33
N ARG A 52 10.51 2.76 8.06
CA ARG A 52 10.23 4.10 7.51
C ARG A 52 8.78 4.54 7.70
N LEU A 53 7.82 3.62 7.58
CA LEU A 53 6.39 3.91 7.66
C LEU A 53 5.88 3.70 9.09
N THR A 54 4.89 4.52 9.48
CA THR A 54 4.11 4.24 10.69
C THR A 54 3.31 2.93 10.54
N PRO A 55 2.89 2.28 11.64
CA PRO A 55 2.09 1.06 11.57
C PRO A 55 0.83 1.20 10.71
N LEU A 56 0.12 2.34 10.80
CA LEU A 56 -1.07 2.60 10.00
C LEU A 56 -0.74 2.77 8.50
N GLN A 57 0.30 3.53 8.17
CA GLN A 57 0.74 3.72 6.78
C GLN A 57 1.16 2.38 6.15
N TYR A 58 1.89 1.55 6.90
CA TYR A 58 2.26 0.21 6.45
C TYR A 58 1.02 -0.67 6.23
N HIS A 59 0.12 -0.72 7.21
CA HIS A 59 -1.12 -1.50 7.13
C HIS A 59 -1.98 -1.09 5.91
N VAL A 60 -2.18 0.21 5.71
CA VAL A 60 -2.92 0.72 4.55
C VAL A 60 -2.22 0.37 3.25
N THR A 61 -0.94 0.69 3.11
CA THR A 61 -0.26 0.63 1.81
C THR A 61 0.17 -0.78 1.39
N GLN A 62 0.55 -1.63 2.34
CA GLN A 62 1.10 -2.97 2.06
C GLN A 62 0.08 -4.09 2.33
N GLU A 63 -0.84 -3.90 3.27
CA GLU A 63 -1.82 -4.92 3.70
C GLU A 63 -3.24 -4.59 3.24
N LYS A 64 -3.39 -3.56 2.39
CA LYS A 64 -4.68 -3.08 1.87
C LYS A 64 -5.68 -2.71 2.97
N GLY A 65 -5.17 -2.28 4.12
CA GLY A 65 -5.96 -1.74 5.21
C GLY A 65 -6.68 -0.45 4.81
N THR A 66 -7.66 -0.05 5.59
CA THR A 66 -8.37 1.23 5.42
C THR A 66 -8.34 1.98 6.75
N GLU A 67 -7.88 3.24 6.72
CA GLU A 67 -7.90 4.08 7.91
C GLU A 67 -9.34 4.38 8.34
N ARG A 68 -9.57 4.66 9.63
CA ARG A 68 -10.93 4.99 10.10
C ARG A 68 -11.40 6.31 9.45
N ALA A 69 -12.68 6.37 9.10
CA ALA A 69 -13.28 7.58 8.56
C ALA A 69 -13.07 8.78 9.51
N PHE A 70 -12.81 9.94 8.92
CA PHE A 70 -12.61 11.24 9.55
C PHE A 70 -11.36 11.38 10.42
N THR A 71 -10.52 10.35 10.55
CA THR A 71 -9.29 10.42 11.37
C THR A 71 -8.05 10.81 10.59
N GLY A 72 -8.08 10.72 9.26
CA GLY A 72 -6.93 10.98 8.41
C GLY A 72 -6.54 12.46 8.35
N LYS A 73 -5.23 12.73 8.42
CA LYS A 73 -4.64 14.10 8.42
C LYS A 73 -5.12 14.95 7.24
N TYR A 74 -5.30 14.35 6.06
CA TYR A 74 -5.59 15.08 4.83
C TYR A 74 -7.08 15.15 4.49
N ASN A 75 -7.95 14.59 5.34
CA ASN A 75 -9.39 14.59 5.08
C ASN A 75 -9.92 16.03 4.94
N LYS A 76 -9.64 16.89 5.93
CA LYS A 76 -10.06 18.31 5.97
C LYS A 76 -8.98 19.29 5.49
N CYS A 77 -7.97 18.81 4.77
CA CYS A 77 -6.90 19.66 4.24
C CYS A 77 -7.37 20.37 2.97
N SER A 78 -7.27 21.70 2.93
CA SER A 78 -7.65 22.54 1.77
C SER A 78 -6.48 23.36 1.22
N GLU A 79 -5.27 23.15 1.73
CA GLU A 79 -4.06 23.84 1.29
C GLU A 79 -3.73 23.50 -0.17
N ALA A 80 -3.18 24.47 -0.90
CA ALA A 80 -2.73 24.26 -2.27
C ALA A 80 -1.45 23.41 -2.30
N GLY A 81 -1.44 22.33 -3.09
CA GLY A 81 -0.28 21.43 -3.15
C GLY A 81 -0.51 20.16 -3.93
N THR A 82 0.47 19.27 -3.83
CA THR A 82 0.49 17.95 -4.48
C THR A 82 0.51 16.85 -3.44
N TYR A 83 -0.27 15.78 -3.68
CA TYR A 83 -0.27 14.57 -2.88
C TYR A 83 0.50 13.48 -3.63
N SER A 84 1.56 13.00 -3.01
CA SER A 84 2.44 11.95 -3.52
C SER A 84 2.24 10.65 -2.76
N CYS A 85 2.62 9.52 -3.36
CA CYS A 85 2.62 8.23 -2.69
C CYS A 85 3.62 8.22 -1.53
N ILE A 86 3.19 7.94 -0.29
CA ILE A 86 4.09 7.89 0.88
C ILE A 86 5.20 6.81 0.77
N VAL A 87 5.03 5.84 -0.13
CA VAL A 87 5.95 4.72 -0.31
C VAL A 87 7.07 5.03 -1.30
N CYS A 88 6.77 5.70 -2.41
CA CYS A 88 7.73 5.88 -3.53
C CYS A 88 7.81 7.32 -4.05
N ASP A 89 7.14 8.25 -3.39
CA ASP A 89 7.13 9.69 -3.68
C ASP A 89 6.59 10.07 -5.07
N GLN A 90 6.02 9.12 -5.82
CA GLN A 90 5.33 9.41 -7.08
C GLN A 90 4.17 10.40 -6.85
N PRO A 91 4.11 11.53 -7.58
CA PRO A 91 2.96 12.43 -7.54
C PRO A 91 1.70 11.73 -8.05
N LEU A 92 0.60 11.83 -7.31
CA LEU A 92 -0.66 11.13 -7.63
C LEU A 92 -1.85 12.08 -7.82
N PHE A 93 -2.03 13.06 -6.92
CA PHE A 93 -3.19 13.94 -6.91
C PHE A 93 -2.80 15.40 -6.71
N SER A 94 -3.64 16.31 -7.19
CA SER A 94 -3.54 17.75 -6.98
C SER A 94 -4.60 18.22 -5.98
N SER A 95 -4.29 19.21 -5.16
CA SER A 95 -5.30 19.90 -4.34
C SER A 95 -6.42 20.52 -5.18
N GLN A 96 -6.15 20.88 -6.44
CA GLN A 96 -7.16 21.46 -7.35
C GLN A 96 -8.29 20.47 -7.68
N THR A 97 -8.01 19.17 -7.66
CA THR A 97 -9.02 18.14 -7.89
C THR A 97 -9.58 17.58 -6.59
N LYS A 98 -9.04 17.99 -5.43
CA LYS A 98 -9.59 17.63 -4.13
C LYS A 98 -10.91 18.35 -3.92
N PHE A 99 -11.87 17.67 -3.32
CA PHE A 99 -13.15 18.26 -2.95
C PHE A 99 -13.63 17.70 -1.60
N GLU A 100 -14.52 18.45 -0.94
CA GLU A 100 -15.11 18.01 0.31
C GLU A 100 -16.16 16.93 0.06
N SER A 101 -15.92 15.75 0.64
CA SER A 101 -16.83 14.62 0.59
C SER A 101 -17.24 14.25 2.02
N SER A 102 -18.51 13.88 2.20
CA SER A 102 -18.99 13.30 3.46
C SER A 102 -18.52 11.86 3.69
N CYS A 103 -17.67 11.29 2.82
CA CYS A 103 -17.19 9.93 2.97
C CYS A 103 -16.18 9.76 4.12
N GLY A 104 -15.52 10.85 4.57
CA GLY A 104 -14.58 10.82 5.69
C GLY A 104 -13.14 10.43 5.33
N TRP A 105 -12.82 10.39 4.04
CA TRP A 105 -11.45 10.26 3.55
C TRP A 105 -11.19 11.36 2.51
N PRO A 106 -9.92 11.74 2.28
CA PRO A 106 -9.55 12.58 1.15
C PRO A 106 -10.22 12.12 -0.15
N ALA A 107 -10.95 13.02 -0.79
CA ALA A 107 -11.68 12.75 -2.03
C ALA A 107 -11.16 13.64 -3.15
N PHE A 108 -10.83 13.02 -4.28
CA PHE A 108 -10.36 13.70 -5.49
C PHE A 108 -11.25 13.37 -6.68
N ASN A 109 -11.51 14.34 -7.54
CA ASN A 109 -12.30 14.15 -8.75
C ASN A 109 -11.48 13.56 -9.91
N ASN A 110 -10.15 13.70 -9.85
CA ASN A 110 -9.23 13.16 -10.84
C ASN A 110 -7.82 12.95 -10.26
N VAL A 111 -7.05 12.07 -10.91
CA VAL A 111 -5.60 11.91 -10.72
C VAL A 111 -4.83 12.93 -11.57
N LEU A 112 -3.55 13.16 -11.23
CA LEU A 112 -2.66 13.98 -12.05
C LEU A 112 -2.46 13.40 -13.45
N ASP A 113 -2.26 12.08 -13.53
CA ASP A 113 -2.09 11.34 -14.78
C ASP A 113 -2.61 9.91 -14.61
N GLN A 114 -3.31 9.40 -15.61
CA GLN A 114 -3.97 8.08 -15.53
C GLN A 114 -2.98 6.92 -15.41
N GLY A 115 -1.76 7.07 -15.93
CA GLY A 115 -0.68 6.08 -15.82
C GLY A 115 -0.04 6.04 -14.43
N LYS A 116 -0.36 6.96 -13.52
CA LYS A 116 0.16 7.00 -12.14
C LYS A 116 -0.57 6.07 -11.18
N VAL A 117 -1.74 5.56 -11.57
CA VAL A 117 -2.52 4.63 -10.78
C VAL A 117 -2.91 3.40 -11.59
N LYS A 118 -3.15 2.28 -10.90
CA LYS A 118 -3.78 1.08 -11.49
C LYS A 118 -5.14 0.89 -10.83
N LEU A 119 -6.12 0.54 -11.65
CA LEU A 119 -7.50 0.28 -11.24
C LEU A 119 -7.81 -1.22 -11.35
N THR A 120 -8.17 -1.84 -10.24
CA THR A 120 -8.46 -3.28 -10.17
C THR A 120 -9.82 -3.52 -9.52
N LYS A 121 -10.59 -4.51 -10.01
CA LYS A 121 -11.85 -4.88 -9.36
C LYS A 121 -11.54 -5.47 -7.98
N ASP A 122 -12.32 -5.04 -6.99
CA ASP A 122 -12.18 -5.45 -5.60
C ASP A 122 -13.53 -5.93 -5.05
N THR A 123 -13.54 -7.19 -4.60
CA THR A 123 -14.68 -7.86 -3.97
C THR A 123 -14.42 -8.20 -2.50
N SER A 124 -13.34 -7.68 -1.91
CA SER A 124 -12.95 -8.01 -0.53
C SER A 124 -13.98 -7.57 0.52
N ASN A 125 -14.78 -6.54 0.25
CA ASN A 125 -15.79 -6.01 1.15
C ASN A 125 -16.95 -6.98 1.45
N VAL A 126 -17.19 -7.98 0.61
CA VAL A 126 -18.24 -9.00 0.83
C VAL A 126 -17.71 -10.27 1.51
N GLY A 127 -16.41 -10.36 1.77
CA GLY A 127 -15.77 -11.55 2.31
C GLY A 127 -16.02 -12.79 1.44
N ALA A 128 -16.30 -13.94 2.08
CA ALA A 128 -16.55 -15.21 1.39
C ALA A 128 -18.00 -15.36 0.87
N ASN A 129 -18.87 -14.36 1.04
CA ASN A 129 -20.29 -14.48 0.67
C ASN A 129 -20.52 -14.10 -0.80
N LEU A 130 -20.27 -15.08 -1.69
CA LEU A 130 -20.45 -14.91 -3.13
C LEU A 130 -21.91 -14.60 -3.52
N LEU A 131 -22.89 -15.07 -2.75
CA LEU A 131 -24.31 -14.83 -3.02
C LEU A 131 -24.65 -13.33 -2.96
N LEU A 132 -24.00 -12.59 -2.06
CA LEU A 132 -24.19 -11.14 -1.97
C LEU A 132 -23.73 -10.40 -3.23
N LEU A 133 -22.71 -10.89 -3.95
CA LEU A 133 -22.25 -10.27 -5.20
C LEU A 133 -23.23 -10.49 -6.36
N ILE A 134 -23.87 -11.66 -6.41
CA ILE A 134 -24.89 -11.97 -7.41
C ILE A 134 -26.13 -11.10 -7.18
N ALA A 135 -26.58 -11.02 -5.92
CA ALA A 135 -27.74 -10.21 -5.55
C ALA A 135 -27.47 -8.69 -5.64
N ASN A 136 -26.23 -8.25 -5.35
CA ASN A 136 -25.84 -6.85 -5.34
C ASN A 136 -24.52 -6.60 -6.08
N PRO A 137 -24.51 -6.58 -7.42
CA PRO A 137 -23.30 -6.35 -8.21
C PRO A 137 -22.60 -5.01 -7.93
N GLY A 138 -23.35 -4.01 -7.45
CA GLY A 138 -22.82 -2.69 -7.05
C GLY A 138 -21.86 -2.73 -5.85
N MET A 139 -21.77 -3.87 -5.15
CA MET A 139 -20.78 -4.08 -4.09
C MET A 139 -19.36 -4.26 -4.63
N ILE A 140 -19.19 -4.55 -5.93
CA ILE A 140 -17.87 -4.64 -6.56
C ILE A 140 -17.29 -3.23 -6.64
N ARG A 141 -16.23 -2.98 -5.87
CA ARG A 141 -15.51 -1.70 -5.88
C ARG A 141 -14.38 -1.75 -6.89
N THR A 142 -13.81 -0.60 -7.20
CA THR A 142 -12.57 -0.50 -7.98
C THR A 142 -11.47 0.01 -7.07
N GLU A 143 -10.53 -0.86 -6.72
CA GLU A 143 -9.33 -0.51 -5.96
C GLU A 143 -8.41 0.38 -6.79
N VAL A 144 -7.77 1.33 -6.11
CA VAL A 144 -6.75 2.22 -6.66
C VAL A 144 -5.42 1.89 -6.00
N THR A 145 -4.43 1.52 -6.80
CA THR A 145 -3.06 1.29 -6.35
C THR A 145 -2.08 2.20 -7.08
N CYS A 146 -0.95 2.53 -6.45
CA CYS A 146 0.13 3.26 -7.11
C CYS A 146 0.73 2.42 -8.24
N SER A 147 0.85 2.97 -9.44
CA SER A 147 1.33 2.20 -10.59
C SER A 147 2.81 1.79 -10.48
N GLN A 148 3.62 2.60 -9.78
CA GLN A 148 5.06 2.41 -9.64
C GLN A 148 5.43 1.37 -8.58
N CYS A 149 4.79 1.40 -7.42
CA CYS A 149 5.15 0.52 -6.29
C CYS A 149 4.05 -0.47 -5.86
N ASN A 150 2.87 -0.40 -6.48
CA ASN A 150 1.67 -1.20 -6.15
C ASN A 150 1.12 -0.98 -4.73
N ALA A 151 1.54 0.07 -4.03
CA ALA A 151 0.96 0.45 -2.74
C ALA A 151 -0.55 0.69 -2.88
N HIS A 152 -1.34 0.16 -1.95
CA HIS A 152 -2.76 0.43 -1.86
C HIS A 152 -3.01 1.88 -1.44
N LEU A 153 -3.91 2.54 -2.16
CA LEU A 153 -4.29 3.94 -1.93
C LEU A 153 -5.72 4.04 -1.40
N GLY A 154 -6.66 3.34 -2.05
CA GLY A 154 -8.08 3.37 -1.68
C GLY A 154 -8.94 2.84 -2.82
N HIS A 155 -10.07 3.49 -3.09
CA HIS A 155 -11.03 3.08 -4.11
C HIS A 155 -11.54 4.26 -4.93
N VAL A 156 -12.00 3.99 -6.15
CA VAL A 156 -12.68 4.95 -7.00
C VAL A 156 -14.15 4.57 -7.20
N PHE A 157 -15.02 5.56 -7.07
CA PHE A 157 -16.47 5.45 -7.23
C PHE A 157 -17.00 6.37 -8.35
N GLY A 158 -18.19 6.08 -8.87
CA GLY A 158 -18.84 6.83 -9.95
C GLY A 158 -19.79 7.94 -9.48
N ASP A 159 -19.70 8.34 -8.23
CA ASP A 159 -20.59 9.30 -7.56
C ASP A 159 -19.89 10.64 -7.27
N GLY A 160 -18.84 10.96 -8.05
CA GLY A 160 -18.11 12.23 -7.93
C GLY A 160 -18.82 13.42 -8.58
N PRO A 161 -18.32 14.64 -8.34
CA PRO A 161 -18.82 15.84 -9.00
C PRO A 161 -18.48 15.83 -10.51
N PRO A 162 -19.21 16.61 -11.35
CA PRO A 162 -18.80 16.83 -12.73
C PRO A 162 -17.39 17.47 -12.80
N PRO A 163 -16.65 17.31 -13.91
CA PRO A 163 -17.04 16.64 -15.15
C PRO A 163 -16.78 15.13 -15.17
N SER A 164 -15.79 14.62 -14.42
CA SER A 164 -15.39 13.21 -14.51
C SER A 164 -16.42 12.27 -13.86
N ARG A 165 -17.21 12.78 -12.91
CA ARG A 165 -18.11 11.99 -12.05
C ARG A 165 -17.38 10.90 -11.27
N LYS A 166 -16.06 11.03 -11.09
CA LYS A 166 -15.25 10.06 -10.35
C LYS A 166 -14.95 10.58 -8.96
N ARG A 167 -15.02 9.72 -7.96
CA ARG A 167 -14.57 10.03 -6.61
C ARG A 167 -13.48 9.06 -6.23
N PHE A 168 -12.24 9.50 -6.32
CA PHE A 168 -11.08 8.82 -5.78
C PHE A 168 -11.08 9.04 -4.26
N CYS A 169 -11.55 8.05 -3.53
CA CYS A 169 -11.63 8.02 -2.07
C CYS A 169 -10.36 7.36 -1.54
N ILE A 170 -9.41 8.15 -1.06
CA ILE A 170 -8.02 7.74 -0.82
C ILE A 170 -7.68 7.87 0.66
N ASN A 171 -7.00 6.87 1.22
CA ASN A 171 -6.52 6.92 2.59
C ASN A 171 -5.45 8.01 2.75
N SER A 172 -5.58 8.88 3.75
CA SER A 172 -4.56 9.88 4.09
C SER A 172 -3.22 9.23 4.42
N ALA A 173 -3.25 8.08 5.11
CA ALA A 173 -2.07 7.29 5.44
C ALA A 173 -1.34 6.68 4.22
N SER A 174 -1.89 6.80 3.00
CA SER A 174 -1.19 6.40 1.77
C SER A 174 -0.49 7.57 1.06
N LEU A 175 -0.67 8.80 1.56
CA LEU A 175 -0.25 10.04 0.90
C LEU A 175 0.78 10.80 1.74
N GLN A 176 1.61 11.56 1.03
CA GLN A 176 2.43 12.64 1.56
C GLN A 176 2.01 13.93 0.85
N PHE A 177 1.74 15.00 1.62
CA PHE A 177 1.37 16.29 1.04
C PHE A 177 2.59 17.20 0.93
N HIS A 178 2.68 17.89 -0.20
CA HIS A 178 3.68 18.89 -0.52
C HIS A 178 2.97 20.21 -0.85
N PRO A 179 2.95 21.21 0.06
CA PRO A 179 2.34 22.50 -0.22
C PRO A 179 3.07 23.21 -1.36
N VAL A 180 2.35 24.01 -2.14
CA VAL A 180 2.96 24.94 -3.09
C VAL A 180 3.79 25.94 -2.29
N ALA A 181 5.03 26.18 -2.70
CA ALA A 181 5.83 27.26 -2.10
C ALA A 181 5.08 28.58 -2.34
N GLU A 182 4.73 29.28 -1.26
CA GLU A 182 4.26 30.65 -1.39
C GLU A 182 5.44 31.47 -1.91
N ASN A 183 5.40 31.83 -3.20
CA ASN A 183 6.22 32.92 -3.69
C ASN A 183 5.70 34.17 -2.99
N GLY A 184 6.36 34.56 -1.90
CA GLY A 184 6.13 35.82 -1.22
C GLY A 184 6.44 36.95 -2.20
N ASP A 185 5.42 37.39 -2.94
CA ASP A 185 5.49 38.62 -3.70
C ASP A 185 5.51 39.75 -2.68
N SER A 186 6.72 40.24 -2.45
CA SER A 186 7.00 41.45 -1.72
C SER A 186 6.99 42.58 -2.75
N THR A 187 5.81 43.13 -3.01
CA THR A 187 5.66 44.45 -3.63
C THR A 187 4.62 45.30 -2.92
#